data_AF-A0A1M6T4Z1-F1
#
_entry.id   AF-A0A1M6T4Z1-F1
#
_cell.length_a   1.000
_cell.length_b   1.000
_cell.length_c   1.000
_cell.angle_alpha   90.00
_cell.angle_beta   90.00
_cell.angle_gamma   90.00
#
_symmetry.space_group_name_H-M   'P 1'
#
loop_
_entity.id
_entity.type
_entity.pdbx_description
1 polymer ?
#
loop_
_entity_poly.entity_id
_entity_poly.type
_entity_poly.pdbx_seq_one_letter_code
_entity_poly.pdbx_strand_id
1 'polypeptide(L)' 'MTENLIKNAMHAIETMDHSREAALRRLQRAGILTKTGRMTAFYRRCIQAQTPKG' A
#
# COMPACT_ATOMS: atom_id res chain seq x y z
N MET A 1 -10.27 8.45 26.28
CA MET A 1 -10.63 7.31 25.39
C MET A 1 -10.06 7.49 23.98
N THR A 2 -10.17 8.68 23.38
CA THR A 2 -9.53 9.07 22.10
C THR A 2 -8.00 9.10 22.15
N GLU A 3 -7.40 9.47 23.29
CA GLU A 3 -5.93 9.42 23.48
C GLU A 3 -5.35 8.01 23.27
N ASN A 4 -6.09 6.97 23.64
CA ASN A 4 -5.66 5.59 23.41
C ASN A 4 -5.68 5.21 21.93
N LEU A 5 -6.61 5.75 21.14
CA LEU A 5 -6.65 5.51 19.68
C LEU A 5 -5.47 6.18 18.98
N ILE A 6 -5.16 7.43 19.34
CA ILE A 6 -4.02 8.17 18.76
C ILE A 6 -2.71 7.49 19.16
N LYS A 7 -2.54 7.15 20.44
CA LYS A 7 -1.32 6.48 20.92
C LYS A 7 -1.11 5.11 20.28
N ASN A 8 -2.17 4.32 20.11
CA ASN A 8 -2.09 3.03 19.43
C ASN A 8 -1.78 3.18 17.94
N ALA A 9 -2.36 4.18 17.27
CA ALA A 9 -2.06 4.48 15.87
C ALA A 9 -0.60 4.92 15.68
N MET A 10 -0.11 5.83 16.54
CA MET A 10 1.29 6.27 16.53
C MET A 10 2.26 5.11 16.77
N HIS A 11 1.99 4.29 17.78
CA HIS A 11 2.82 3.12 18.07
C HIS A 11 2.81 2.11 16.91
N ALA A 12 1.67 1.89 16.27
CA ALA A 12 1.57 1.02 15.09
C ALA A 12 2.36 1.54 13.88
N ILE A 13 2.47 2.88 13.73
CA ILE A 13 3.31 3.50 12.69
C ILE A 13 4.79 3.32 13.04
N GLU A 14 5.20 3.63 14.27
CA GLU A 14 6.59 3.53 14.73
C GLU A 14 7.13 2.09 14.66
N THR A 15 6.27 1.11 14.94
CA THR A 15 6.63 -0.32 14.91
C THR A 15 6.46 -0.96 13.53
N MET A 16 6.02 -0.20 12.52
CA MET A 16 5.79 -0.73 11.20
C MET A 16 7.11 -1.00 10.49
N ASP A 17 7.33 -2.25 10.07
CA ASP A 17 8.48 -2.59 9.23
C ASP A 17 8.36 -1.89 7.86
N HIS A 18 9.19 -0.88 7.61
CA HIS A 18 9.21 -0.12 6.37
C HIS A 18 10.17 -0.69 5.30
N SER A 19 10.65 -1.93 5.49
CA SER A 19 11.42 -2.64 4.46
C SER A 19 10.67 -2.75 3.13
N ARG A 20 11.43 -2.89 2.05
CA ARG A 20 10.90 -3.11 0.70
C ARG A 20 10.00 -4.33 0.65
N GLU A 21 10.39 -5.40 1.33
CA GLU A 21 9.67 -6.67 1.41
C GLU A 21 8.33 -6.50 2.12
N ALA A 22 8.30 -5.74 3.23
CA ALA A 22 7.07 -5.45 3.95
C ALA A 22 6.11 -4.58 3.12
N ALA A 23 6.63 -3.59 2.40
CA ALA A 23 5.85 -2.79 1.46
C ALA A 23 5.24 -3.65 0.35
N LEU A 24 6.03 -4.55 -0.26
CA LEU A 24 5.53 -5.49 -1.29
C LEU A 24 4.42 -6.40 -0.75
N ARG A 25 4.58 -6.94 0.47
CA ARG A 25 3.53 -7.75 1.11
C ARG A 25 2.23 -6.96 1.34
N ARG A 26 2.33 -5.70 1.78
CA ARG A 26 1.15 -4.82 1.94
C ARG A 26 0.45 -4.57 0.62
N LEU A 27 1.22 -4.26 -0.44
CA LEU A 27 0.68 -4.03 -1.78
C LEU A 27 0.03 -5.28 -2.38
N GLN A 28 0.56 -6.47 -2.09
CA GLN A 28 -0.04 -7.74 -2.47
C GLN A 28 -1.34 -8.01 -1.70
N ARG A 29 -1.36 -7.80 -0.37
CA ARG A 29 -2.56 -7.95 0.47
C ARG A 29 -3.68 -7.00 0.05
N ALA A 30 -3.33 -5.79 -0.36
CA ALA A 30 -4.28 -4.81 -0.87
C ALA A 30 -4.79 -5.12 -2.30
N GLY A 31 -4.27 -6.16 -2.97
CA GLY A 31 -4.64 -6.50 -4.35
C GLY A 31 -4.13 -5.53 -5.41
N ILE A 32 -3.17 -4.66 -5.05
CA ILE A 32 -2.53 -3.72 -5.98
C ILE A 32 -1.52 -4.47 -6.84
N LEU A 33 -0.73 -5.35 -6.21
CA LEU A 33 0.22 -6.24 -6.88
C LEU A 33 -0.26 -7.68 -6.86
N THR A 34 0.08 -8.44 -7.90
CA THR A 34 -0.07 -9.89 -7.94
C THR A 34 0.99 -10.57 -7.08
N LYS A 35 0.82 -11.88 -6.84
CA LYS A 35 1.83 -12.73 -6.19
C LYS A 35 3.20 -12.69 -6.89
N THR A 36 3.22 -12.41 -8.19
CA THR A 36 4.44 -12.26 -9.01
C THR A 36 5.02 -10.85 -9.00
N GLY A 37 4.46 -9.92 -8.20
CA GLY A 37 4.92 -8.54 -8.10
C GLY A 37 4.51 -7.62 -9.25
N ARG A 38 3.63 -8.07 -10.15
CA ARG A 38 3.10 -7.25 -11.24
C ARG A 38 1.87 -6.49 -10.78
N MET A 39 1.67 -5.27 -11.26
CA MET A 39 0.46 -4.51 -10.94
C MET A 39 -0.78 -5.15 -11.57
N THR A 40 -1.88 -5.20 -10.81
CA THR A 40 -3.15 -5.76 -11.28
C THR A 40 -3.76 -4.91 -12.39
N ALA A 41 -4.60 -5.54 -13.23
CA ALA A 41 -5.16 -4.90 -14.42
C ALA A 41 -6.00 -3.65 -14.09
N PHE A 42 -6.70 -3.66 -12.96
CA PHE A 42 -7.49 -2.52 -12.47
C PHE A 42 -6.60 -1.29 -12.27
N TYR A 43 -5.60 -1.37 -11.39
CA TYR A 43 -4.70 -0.26 -11.10
C TYR A 43 -3.87 0.16 -12.32
N ARG A 44 -3.50 -0.80 -13.19
CA ARG A 44 -2.82 -0.50 -14.45
C ARG A 44 -3.64 0.38 -15.37
N ARG A 45 -4.94 0.11 -15.50
CA ARG A 45 -5.86 0.93 -16.29
C ARG A 45 -6.07 2.31 -15.67
N CYS A 46 -6.19 2.39 -14.34
CA CYS A 46 -6.30 3.67 -13.64
C CYS A 46 -5.10 4.58 -13.90
N ILE A 47 -3.88 4.04 -13.81
CA ILE A 47 -2.66 4.83 -14.09
C ILE A 47 -2.61 5.28 -15.56
N GLN A 48 -2.90 4.37 -16.50
CA GLN A 48 -2.92 4.69 -17.93
C GLN A 48 -4.00 5.72 -18.33
N ALA A 49 -5.11 5.77 -17.60
CA ALA A 49 -6.15 6.78 -17.80
C ALA A 49 -5.75 8.15 -17.21
N GLN A 50 -4.86 8.17 -16.22
CA GLN A 50 -4.40 9.39 -15.55
C GLN A 50 -3.16 10.00 -16.21
N THR A 51 -2.38 9.22 -16.98
CA THR A 51 -1.31 9.79 -17.80
C THR A 51 -1.88 10.29 -19.13
N PRO A 52 -1.95 11.62 -19.36
CA PRO A 52 -2.30 12.13 -20.68
C PRO A 52 -1.27 11.60 -21.67
N LYS A 53 -1.76 11.00 -22.75
CA LYS A 53 -0.90 10.64 -23.89
C LYS A 53 -0.36 11.96 -24.44
N GLY A 54 0.93 12.20 -24.24
CA GLY A 54 1.67 13.23 -24.95
C GLY A 54 1.67 12.98 -26.44
#